data_AF-A0A3B9ZXL3-F1
#
_entry.id   AF-A0A3B9ZXL3-F1
#
_cell.length_a   1.000
_cell.length_b   1.000
_cell.length_c   1.000
_cell.angle_alpha   90.00
_cell.angle_beta   90.00
_cell.angle_gamma   90.00
#
_symmetry.space_group_name_H-M   'P 1'
#
loop_
_entity.id
_entity.type
_entity.pdbx_description
1 polymer ?
#
loop_
_entity_poly.entity_id
_entity_poly.type
_entity_poly.pdbx_seq_one_letter_code
_entity_poly.pdbx_strand_id
1 'polypeptide(L)'
;MPTEGSVLNFKNSWYPDGYEFAIRVGLPSGAQVRIFSLPYFLASKIEAFADRGHGDFLTSPDMEDIITVLDGSKTVAEEISTAPAKVKEYLAKRFREFLKDDRFIESLEGNLRSPAGTSGRVERIKNILNSLTSR
;
A
#
# COMPACT_ATOMS: atom_id res chain seq x y z
N MET A 1 9.26 -2.37 -14.38
CA MET A 1 8.40 -1.19 -14.62
C MET A 1 9.26 -0.11 -15.24
N PRO A 2 8.81 0.58 -16.30
CA PRO A 2 9.53 1.74 -16.82
C PRO A 2 9.60 2.81 -15.74
N THR A 3 10.80 3.31 -15.44
CA THR A 3 11.01 4.40 -14.49
C THR A 3 10.92 5.77 -15.16
N GLU A 4 10.90 5.80 -16.49
CA GLU A 4 10.76 6.99 -17.32
C GLU A 4 9.33 7.12 -17.84
N GLY A 5 8.67 8.23 -17.51
CA GLY A 5 7.28 8.50 -17.90
C GLY A 5 7.07 8.77 -19.40
N SER A 6 8.12 8.78 -20.21
CA SER A 6 8.02 8.93 -21.67
C SER A 6 7.59 7.65 -22.39
N VAL A 7 7.58 6.50 -21.70
CA VAL A 7 7.29 5.18 -22.28
C VAL A 7 5.83 4.73 -22.01
N LEU A 8 5.14 5.35 -21.05
CA LEU A 8 3.75 5.05 -20.68
C LEU A 8 3.01 6.35 -20.33
N ASN A 9 1.76 6.51 -20.75
CA ASN A 9 0.90 7.69 -20.47
C ASN A 9 0.52 7.86 -18.99
N PHE A 10 1.25 7.25 -18.05
CA PHE A 10 1.07 7.44 -16.63
C PHE A 10 2.43 7.58 -15.95
N LYS A 11 2.52 8.49 -14.98
CA LYS A 11 3.74 8.77 -14.23
C LYS A 11 3.48 8.47 -12.76
N ASN A 12 4.16 7.45 -12.23
CA ASN A 12 4.16 7.16 -10.80
C ASN A 12 5.45 7.67 -10.19
N SER A 13 5.36 8.63 -9.29
CA SER A 13 6.49 9.33 -8.69
C SER A 13 7.33 8.42 -7.80
N TRP A 14 6.78 7.26 -7.38
CA TRP A 14 7.46 6.29 -6.53
C TRP A 14 8.22 5.22 -7.31
N TYR A 15 8.12 5.16 -8.64
CA TYR A 15 8.82 4.13 -9.42
C TYR A 15 10.34 4.25 -9.40
N PRO A 16 10.96 5.44 -9.51
CA PRO A 16 12.41 5.58 -9.39
C PRO A 16 12.92 5.10 -8.03
N ASP A 17 12.37 5.64 -6.94
CA ASP A 17 12.73 5.25 -5.57
C ASP A 17 12.41 3.76 -5.33
N GLY A 18 11.26 3.28 -5.78
CA GLY A 18 10.84 1.88 -5.66
C GLY A 18 11.76 0.92 -6.42
N TYR A 19 12.34 1.34 -7.54
CA TYR A 19 13.34 0.57 -8.26
C TYR A 19 14.71 0.61 -7.56
N GLU A 20 15.13 1.75 -7.05
CA GLU A 20 16.37 1.91 -6.30
C GLU A 20 16.36 1.04 -5.04
N PHE A 21 15.30 1.14 -4.25
CA PHE A 21 15.12 0.43 -2.98
C PHE A 21 14.42 -0.94 -3.13
N ALA A 22 14.32 -1.48 -4.34
CA ALA A 22 13.73 -2.80 -4.56
C ALA A 22 14.53 -3.90 -3.86
N ILE A 23 13.83 -4.78 -3.15
CA ILE A 23 14.40 -5.90 -2.39
C ILE A 23 14.56 -7.14 -3.26
N ARG A 24 15.55 -7.97 -2.93
CA ARG A 24 15.79 -9.25 -3.62
C ARG A 24 15.07 -10.37 -2.88
N VAL A 25 14.36 -11.20 -3.62
CA VAL A 25 13.66 -12.38 -3.10
C VAL A 25 14.10 -13.60 -3.89
N GLY A 26 14.44 -14.66 -3.17
CA GLY A 26 14.74 -15.97 -3.75
C GLY A 26 13.46 -16.70 -4.12
N LEU A 27 13.40 -17.21 -5.36
CA LEU A 27 12.34 -18.09 -5.81
C LEU A 27 12.67 -19.56 -5.46
N PRO A 28 11.67 -20.46 -5.40
CA PRO A 28 11.90 -21.89 -5.14
C PRO A 28 12.87 -22.56 -6.12
N SER A 29 13.01 -22.02 -7.33
CA SER A 29 13.96 -22.48 -8.36
C SER A 29 15.42 -22.08 -8.08
N GLY A 30 15.69 -21.28 -7.05
CA GLY A 30 17.01 -20.70 -6.77
C GLY A 30 17.29 -19.38 -7.51
N ALA A 31 16.41 -18.98 -8.44
CA ALA A 31 16.51 -17.67 -9.10
C ALA A 31 16.26 -16.52 -8.11
N GLN A 32 16.87 -15.36 -8.36
CA GLN A 32 16.66 -14.14 -7.59
C GLN A 32 15.85 -13.14 -8.41
N VAL A 33 14.78 -12.60 -7.83
CA VAL A 33 13.99 -11.52 -8.43
C VAL A 33 14.05 -10.28 -7.57
N ARG A 34 13.86 -9.10 -8.19
CA ARG A 34 13.66 -7.85 -7.48
C ARG A 34 12.19 -7.54 -7.41
N ILE A 35 11.70 -7.21 -6.21
CA ILE A 35 10.33 -6.74 -5.99
C ILE A 35 10.38 -5.38 -5.30
N PHE A 36 9.31 -4.61 -5.43
CA PHE A 36 9.15 -3.40 -4.63
C PHE A 36 9.12 -3.79 -3.15
N SER A 37 9.80 -3.01 -2.31
CA SER A 37 9.59 -3.13 -0.87
C SER A 37 8.16 -2.69 -0.52
N LEU A 38 7.66 -3.16 0.61
CA LEU A 38 6.28 -2.90 1.04
C LEU A 38 5.93 -1.40 1.08
N PRO A 39 6.77 -0.49 1.64
CA PRO A 39 6.46 0.94 1.67
C PRO A 39 6.31 1.55 0.27
N TYR A 40 7.21 1.21 -0.68
CA TYR A 40 7.14 1.75 -2.04
C TYR A 40 6.01 1.13 -2.86
N PHE A 41 5.68 -0.14 -2.62
CA PHE A 41 4.49 -0.75 -3.21
C PHE A 41 3.22 -0.01 -2.78
N LEU A 42 3.00 0.16 -1.47
CA LEU A 42 1.85 0.89 -0.94
C LEU A 42 1.79 2.33 -1.47
N ALA A 43 2.93 3.03 -1.48
CA ALA A 43 2.97 4.41 -1.95
C ALA A 43 2.58 4.54 -3.42
N SER A 44 3.09 3.63 -4.26
CA SER A 44 2.76 3.58 -5.68
C SER A 44 1.26 3.29 -5.92
N LYS A 45 0.66 2.41 -5.10
CA LYS A 45 -0.77 2.07 -5.20
C LYS A 45 -1.67 3.20 -4.74
N ILE A 46 -1.29 3.91 -3.68
CA ILE A 46 -2.05 5.09 -3.23
C ILE A 46 -2.01 6.21 -4.28
N GLU A 47 -0.87 6.41 -4.96
CA GLU A 47 -0.78 7.39 -6.06
C GLU A 47 -1.67 6.97 -7.24
N ALA A 48 -1.65 5.69 -7.62
CA ALA A 48 -2.53 5.18 -8.67
C ALA A 48 -4.03 5.31 -8.31
N PHE A 49 -4.40 5.03 -7.05
CA PHE A 49 -5.75 5.26 -6.56
C PHE A 49 -6.16 6.74 -6.65
N ALA A 50 -5.26 7.67 -6.32
CA ALA A 50 -5.54 9.10 -6.41
C ALA A 50 -5.72 9.59 -7.86
N ASP A 51 -4.97 9.01 -8.80
CA ASP A 51 -4.99 9.39 -10.22
C ASP A 51 -6.23 8.82 -10.95
N ARG A 52 -6.46 7.50 -10.84
CA ARG A 52 -7.48 6.78 -11.63
C ARG A 52 -8.55 6.07 -10.82
N GLY A 53 -8.48 6.11 -9.48
CA GLY A 53 -9.45 5.44 -8.61
C GLY A 53 -10.72 6.23 -8.38
N HIS A 54 -10.76 7.52 -8.77
CA HIS A 54 -11.94 8.39 -8.68
C HIS A 54 -12.61 8.46 -7.28
N GLY A 55 -11.86 8.15 -6.21
CA GLY A 55 -12.38 8.10 -4.84
C GLY A 55 -13.26 6.87 -4.53
N ASP A 56 -13.29 5.87 -5.41
CA ASP A 56 -14.01 4.61 -5.19
C ASP A 56 -13.17 3.65 -4.35
N PHE A 57 -13.36 3.67 -3.04
CA PHE A 57 -12.67 2.77 -2.12
C PHE A 57 -13.11 1.30 -2.23
N LEU A 58 -14.29 1.03 -2.79
CA LEU A 58 -14.87 -0.32 -2.78
C LEU A 58 -14.45 -1.12 -4.00
N THR A 59 -14.42 -0.51 -5.19
CA THR A 59 -14.17 -1.23 -6.44
C THR A 59 -12.82 -0.92 -7.10
N SER A 60 -12.06 0.03 -6.55
CA SER A 60 -10.72 0.35 -7.04
C SER A 60 -9.77 -0.84 -6.88
N PRO A 61 -9.17 -1.34 -7.98
CA PRO A 61 -8.16 -2.40 -7.89
C PRO A 61 -6.92 -1.99 -7.08
N ASP A 62 -6.56 -0.70 -7.11
CA ASP A 62 -5.44 -0.20 -6.33
C ASP A 62 -5.76 -0.16 -4.83
N MET A 63 -7.03 0.02 -4.46
CA MET A 63 -7.48 -0.06 -3.06
C MET A 63 -7.54 -1.51 -2.57
N GLU A 64 -8.01 -2.44 -3.40
CA GLU A 64 -7.96 -3.88 -3.11
C GLU A 64 -6.52 -4.31 -2.82
N ASP A 65 -5.56 -3.89 -3.63
CA ASP A 65 -4.14 -4.20 -3.45
C ASP A 65 -3.59 -3.63 -2.13
N ILE A 66 -3.94 -2.38 -1.78
CA ILE A 66 -3.55 -1.75 -0.51
C ILE A 66 -4.07 -2.57 0.66
N ILE A 67 -5.38 -2.86 0.69
CA ILE A 67 -6.03 -3.57 1.80
C ILE A 67 -5.51 -5.01 1.89
N THR A 68 -5.27 -5.67 0.75
CA THR A 68 -4.69 -7.02 0.69
C THR A 68 -3.31 -7.07 1.34
N VAL A 69 -2.45 -6.08 1.07
CA VAL A 69 -1.12 -6.01 1.70
C VAL A 69 -1.21 -5.69 3.20
N LEU A 70 -2.07 -4.75 3.58
CA LEU A 70 -2.27 -4.39 4.99
C LEU A 70 -2.83 -5.55 5.82
N ASP A 71 -3.72 -6.34 5.24
CA ASP A 71 -4.25 -7.53 5.88
C ASP A 71 -3.22 -8.67 5.93
N GLY A 72 -2.53 -8.94 4.82
CA GLY A 72 -1.64 -10.10 4.71
C GLY A 72 -0.29 -9.96 5.40
N SER A 73 0.21 -8.73 5.59
CA SER A 73 1.52 -8.49 6.17
C SER A 73 1.46 -8.29 7.70
N LYS A 74 2.35 -8.97 8.41
CA LYS A 74 2.53 -8.82 9.87
C LYS A 74 3.54 -7.74 10.24
N THR A 75 4.28 -7.22 9.25
CA THR A 75 5.45 -6.34 9.44
C THR A 75 5.23 -4.93 8.89
N VAL A 76 4.02 -4.60 8.40
CA VAL A 76 3.69 -3.29 7.81
C VAL A 76 4.19 -2.12 8.65
N ALA A 77 3.88 -2.12 9.95
CA ALA A 77 4.24 -1.01 10.84
C ALA A 77 5.76 -0.84 10.97
N GLU A 78 6.49 -1.96 11.11
CA GLU A 78 7.94 -1.97 11.22
C GLU A 78 8.60 -1.53 9.91
N GLU A 79 8.19 -2.09 8.78
CA GLU A 79 8.74 -1.77 7.46
C GLU A 79 8.52 -0.30 7.08
N ILE A 80 7.35 0.27 7.39
CA ILE A 80 7.11 1.69 7.15
C ILE A 80 7.91 2.56 8.13
N SER A 81 8.04 2.17 9.40
CA SER A 81 8.78 2.96 10.40
C SER A 81 10.27 3.11 10.07
N THR A 82 10.86 2.07 9.47
CA THR A 82 12.27 2.00 9.07
C THR A 82 12.52 2.48 7.64
N ALA A 83 11.45 2.79 6.89
CA ALA A 83 11.55 3.30 5.53
C ALA A 83 12.16 4.71 5.46
N PRO A 84 12.72 5.09 4.30
CA PRO A 84 13.18 6.46 4.05
C PRO A 84 12.10 7.50 4.39
N ALA A 85 12.52 8.66 4.93
CA ALA A 85 11.62 9.67 5.48
C ALA A 85 10.51 10.09 4.50
N LYS A 86 10.87 10.32 3.23
CA LYS A 86 9.96 10.73 2.16
C LYS A 86 8.75 9.79 2.00
N VAL A 87 8.99 8.48 1.85
CA VAL A 87 7.89 7.51 1.66
C VAL A 87 7.11 7.28 2.95
N LYS A 88 7.79 7.28 4.10
CA LYS A 88 7.16 7.16 5.41
C LYS A 88 6.17 8.29 5.69
N GLU A 89 6.58 9.54 5.47
CA GLU A 89 5.75 10.73 5.68
C GLU A 89 4.57 10.76 4.71
N TYR A 90 4.79 10.39 3.45
CA TYR A 90 3.72 10.25 2.47
C TYR A 90 2.67 9.24 2.92
N LEU A 91 3.08 8.03 3.28
CA LEU A 91 2.16 6.98 3.73
C LEU A 91 1.40 7.40 4.99
N ALA A 92 2.09 7.96 5.99
CA ALA A 92 1.44 8.45 7.21
C ALA A 92 0.39 9.53 6.91
N LYS A 93 0.70 10.48 6.03
CA LYS A 93 -0.27 11.50 5.61
C LYS A 93 -1.50 10.87 4.94
N ARG A 94 -1.30 9.99 3.95
CA ARG A 94 -2.38 9.39 3.17
C ARG A 94 -3.26 8.47 4.01
N PHE A 95 -2.67 7.66 4.90
CA PHE A 95 -3.45 6.84 5.81
C PHE A 95 -4.24 7.66 6.83
N ARG A 96 -3.72 8.80 7.27
CA ARG A 96 -4.49 9.72 8.12
C ARG A 96 -5.70 10.30 7.38
N GLU A 97 -5.57 10.57 6.09
CA GLU A 97 -6.68 11.03 5.24
C GLU A 97 -7.72 9.92 5.05
N PHE A 98 -7.28 8.69 4.77
CA PHE A 98 -8.18 7.54 4.66
C PHE A 98 -8.95 7.25 5.96
N LEU A 99 -8.28 7.30 7.12
CA LEU A 99 -8.92 7.09 8.43
C LEU A 99 -9.97 8.15 8.79
N LYS A 100 -10.01 9.28 8.08
CA LYS A 100 -11.03 10.33 8.26
C LYS A 100 -12.22 10.20 7.29
N ASP A 101 -12.15 9.28 6.34
CA ASP A 101 -13.18 9.08 5.33
C ASP A 101 -14.02 7.85 5.69
N ASP A 102 -15.28 8.04 6.05
CA ASP A 102 -16.18 6.94 6.43
C ASP A 102 -16.31 5.91 5.29
N ARG A 103 -16.24 6.34 4.03
CA ARG A 103 -16.32 5.44 2.87
C ARG A 103 -15.13 4.47 2.82
N PHE A 104 -13.95 4.93 3.26
CA PHE A 104 -12.80 4.04 3.39
C PHE A 104 -13.05 3.02 4.49
N ILE A 105 -13.53 3.46 5.66
CA ILE A 105 -13.82 2.56 6.80
C ILE A 105 -14.85 1.50 6.43
N GLU A 106 -15.92 1.89 5.74
CA GLU A 106 -16.98 1.01 5.25
C GLU A 106 -16.47 0.03 4.17
N SER A 107 -15.52 0.46 3.34
CA SER A 107 -14.96 -0.39 2.27
C SER A 107 -14.03 -1.50 2.78
N LEU A 108 -13.53 -1.42 4.01
CA LEU A 108 -12.50 -2.35 4.53
C LEU A 108 -12.99 -3.80 4.46
N GLU A 109 -14.22 -4.07 4.92
CA GLU A 109 -14.80 -5.40 4.88
C GLU A 109 -15.02 -5.90 3.45
N GLY A 110 -15.51 -5.04 2.56
CA GLY A 110 -15.77 -5.38 1.15
C GLY A 110 -14.52 -5.74 0.35
N ASN A 111 -13.35 -5.27 0.76
CA ASN A 111 -12.07 -5.58 0.13
C ASN A 111 -11.38 -6.83 0.71
N LEU A 112 -11.91 -7.45 1.78
CA LEU A 112 -11.32 -8.66 2.34
C LEU A 112 -11.71 -9.91 1.53
N ARG A 113 -10.71 -10.65 1.07
CA ARG A 113 -10.89 -11.86 0.22
C ARG A 113 -11.64 -13.03 0.87
N SER A 114 -11.80 -13.04 2.18
CA SER A 114 -12.43 -14.15 2.91
C SER A 114 -13.29 -13.62 4.06
N PRO A 115 -14.51 -14.17 4.26
CA PRO A 115 -15.40 -13.79 5.34
C PRO A 115 -14.91 -14.29 6.72
N ALA A 116 -13.94 -15.19 6.76
CA ALA A 116 -13.40 -15.71 8.02
C ALA A 116 -12.65 -14.62 8.78
N GLY A 117 -13.11 -14.34 10.02
CA GLY A 117 -12.45 -13.39 10.92
C GLY A 117 -12.47 -11.94 10.43
N THR A 118 -13.40 -11.58 9.55
CA THR A 118 -13.53 -10.24 8.95
C THR A 118 -13.42 -9.11 9.97
N SER A 119 -14.26 -9.11 11.02
CA SER A 119 -14.26 -8.03 12.02
C SER A 119 -12.90 -7.88 12.71
N GLY A 120 -12.24 -8.98 13.07
CA GLY A 120 -10.91 -8.95 13.69
C GLY A 120 -9.81 -8.46 12.74
N ARG A 121 -9.93 -8.77 11.44
CA ARG A 121 -9.00 -8.30 10.40
C ARG A 121 -9.19 -6.82 10.12
N VAL A 122 -10.43 -6.34 10.02
CA VAL A 122 -10.76 -4.91 9.90
C VAL A 122 -10.17 -4.13 11.07
N GLU A 123 -10.39 -4.58 12.30
CA GLU A 123 -9.83 -3.92 13.49
C GLU A 123 -8.29 -3.96 13.52
N ARG A 124 -7.68 -5.08 13.09
CA ARG A 124 -6.21 -5.15 12.95
C ARG A 124 -5.69 -4.10 11.96
N ILE A 125 -6.32 -3.95 10.80
CA ILE A 125 -5.93 -2.96 9.79
C ILE A 125 -6.05 -1.55 10.37
N LYS A 126 -7.18 -1.21 10.99
CA LYS A 126 -7.37 0.10 11.65
C LYS A 126 -6.27 0.37 12.69
N ASN A 127 -5.92 -0.62 13.51
CA ASN A 127 -4.88 -0.48 14.52
C ASN A 127 -3.49 -0.24 13.89
N ILE A 128 -3.15 -0.95 12.81
CA ILE A 128 -1.93 -0.71 12.05
C ILE A 128 -1.90 0.73 11.54
N LEU A 129 -2.97 1.18 10.87
CA LEU A 129 -3.04 2.52 10.30
C LEU A 129 -3.00 3.61 11.38
N ASN A 130 -3.68 3.43 12.51
CA ASN A 130 -3.59 4.36 13.64
C ASN A 130 -2.16 4.44 14.19
N SER A 131 -1.45 3.31 14.34
CA SER A 131 -0.06 3.31 14.83
C SER A 131 0.90 4.10 13.92
N LEU A 132 0.61 4.17 12.63
CA LEU A 132 1.40 4.88 11.62
C LEU A 132 1.10 6.39 11.56
N THR A 133 -0.02 6.84 12.15
CA THR A 133 -0.54 8.21 11.98
C THR A 133 -0.49 9.06 13.25
N SER A 134 -0.20 8.43 14.41
CA SER A 134 -0.14 9.05 15.75
C SER A 134 1.09 9.93 16.03
N ARG A 135 1.50 10.76 15.07
CA ARG A 135 2.49 11.84 15.26
C ARG A 135 1.92 13.17 14.83
#